data_AF-A0A7S3B5S1-F1
#
_entry.id   AF-A0A7S3B5S1-F1
#
_cell.length_a   1.000
_cell.length_b   1.000
_cell.length_c   1.000
_cell.angle_alpha   90.00
_cell.angle_beta   90.00
_cell.angle_gamma   90.00
#
_symmetry.space_group_name_H-M   'P 1'
#
loop_
_entity.id
_entity.type
_entity.pdbx_description
1 polymer ?
#
loop_
_entity_poly.entity_id
_entity_poly.type
_entity_poly.pdbx_seq_one_letter_code
_entity_poly.pdbx_strand_id
1 'polypeptide(L)'
;PRETRVAMTRMRKKIAQRLKDSQNETAMLTTFNEVDMQPLTDLRNEYKDAFLKKHGVKLGFMSPFVAATAAALQEFPLVNAVIDGDSIVYRDYVDISIAVSSPTGLVVPVLRNAHNMTWAGIEKEIVMLGTKAKEGKLTVEDMVGGTFSITNGGVFGSLLSTPIINPPQSAIL
;
A
#
# COMPACT_ATOMS: atom_id res chain seq x y z
N PRO A 1 -26.03 20.41 27.61
CA PRO A 1 -24.54 20.26 27.53
C PRO A 1 -24.05 20.69 26.14
N ARG A 2 -23.10 21.64 26.06
CA ARG A 2 -22.55 22.14 24.78
C ARG A 2 -21.44 21.23 24.20
N GLU A 3 -21.10 20.14 24.88
CA GLU A 3 -20.08 19.18 24.47
C GLU A 3 -20.54 17.74 24.70
N THR A 4 -20.14 16.84 23.79
CA THR A 4 -20.31 15.40 23.91
C THR A 4 -18.94 14.75 23.96
N ARG A 5 -18.65 14.04 25.06
CA ARG A 5 -17.39 13.30 25.24
C ARG A 5 -17.59 11.83 24.88
N VAL A 6 -16.75 11.31 23.99
CA VAL A 6 -16.77 9.90 23.57
C VAL A 6 -15.44 9.26 23.92
N ALA A 7 -15.47 8.16 24.67
CA ALA A 7 -14.27 7.41 25.02
C ALA A 7 -13.72 6.68 23.79
N MET A 8 -12.40 6.76 23.57
CA MET A 8 -11.75 6.01 22.49
C MET A 8 -11.78 4.50 22.77
N THR A 9 -12.08 3.71 21.73
CA THR A 9 -11.92 2.26 21.76
C THR A 9 -10.44 1.87 21.91
N ARG A 10 -10.16 0.66 22.40
CA ARG A 10 -8.79 0.15 22.55
C ARG A 10 -8.02 0.16 21.22
N MET A 11 -8.68 -0.25 20.14
CA MET A 11 -8.09 -0.26 18.79
C MET A 11 -7.74 1.16 18.33
N ARG A 12 -8.65 2.14 18.52
CA ARG A 12 -8.39 3.55 18.17
C ARG A 12 -7.21 4.13 18.95
N LYS A 13 -7.10 3.83 20.25
CA LYS A 13 -5.95 4.24 21.07
C LYS A 13 -4.64 3.66 20.54
N LYS A 14 -4.62 2.39 20.15
CA LYS A 14 -3.41 1.72 19.65
C LYS A 14 -2.95 2.28 18.30
N ILE A 15 -3.89 2.58 17.38
CA ILE A 15 -3.59 3.23 16.11
C ILE A 15 -2.99 4.62 16.35
N ALA A 16 -3.62 5.43 17.20
CA ALA A 16 -3.13 6.77 17.52
C ALA A 16 -1.71 6.76 18.10
N GLN A 17 -1.43 5.83 19.03
CA GLN A 17 -0.09 5.65 19.58
C GLN A 17 0.92 5.28 18.48
N ARG A 18 0.62 4.24 17.68
CA ARG A 18 1.52 3.77 16.61
C ARG A 18 1.86 4.84 15.58
N LEU A 19 0.89 5.63 15.15
CA LEU A 19 1.13 6.72 14.20
C LEU A 19 2.02 7.80 14.80
N LYS A 20 1.89 8.08 16.10
CA LYS A 20 2.74 9.05 16.78
C LYS A 20 4.16 8.50 16.99
N ASP A 21 4.29 7.22 17.30
CA ASP A 21 5.58 6.53 17.42
C ASP A 21 6.35 6.63 16.09
N SER A 22 5.68 6.34 14.96
CA SER A 22 6.27 6.50 13.62
C SER A 22 6.85 7.89 13.38
N GLN A 23 6.15 8.95 13.80
CA GLN A 23 6.62 10.33 13.60
C GLN A 23 7.78 10.71 14.53
N ASN A 24 7.86 10.11 15.71
CA ASN A 24 8.89 10.43 16.68
C ASN A 24 10.18 9.64 16.42
N GLU A 25 10.05 8.39 15.96
CA GLU A 25 11.17 7.47 15.70
C GLU A 25 11.82 7.71 14.34
N THR A 26 11.08 8.25 13.36
CA THR A 26 11.59 8.48 12.00
C THR A 26 11.82 9.96 11.71
N ALA A 27 12.91 10.27 11.02
CA ALA A 27 13.10 11.56 10.37
C ALA A 27 12.33 11.60 9.04
N MET A 28 10.99 11.63 9.12
CA MET A 28 10.13 11.54 7.95
C MET A 28 10.19 12.82 7.11
N LEU A 29 10.59 12.70 5.85
CA LEU A 29 10.58 13.75 4.84
C LEU A 29 9.74 13.30 3.65
N THR A 30 9.26 14.26 2.85
CA THR A 30 8.44 13.96 1.67
C THR A 30 9.03 14.68 0.45
N THR A 31 9.18 13.93 -0.63
CA THR A 31 9.51 14.46 -1.96
C THR A 31 8.32 14.24 -2.89
N PHE A 32 8.17 15.10 -3.89
CA PHE A 32 7.06 15.07 -4.83
C PHE A 32 7.57 15.03 -6.26
N ASN A 33 6.79 14.37 -7.12
CA ASN A 33 6.98 14.40 -8.57
C ASN A 33 5.62 14.24 -9.25
N GLU A 34 5.56 14.55 -10.54
CA GLU A 34 4.38 14.33 -11.38
C GLU A 34 4.65 13.25 -12.42
N VAL A 35 3.59 12.57 -12.86
CA VAL A 35 3.67 11.52 -13.87
C VAL A 35 2.53 11.69 -14.86
N ASP A 36 2.87 11.68 -16.15
CA ASP A 36 1.87 11.66 -17.21
C ASP A 36 1.21 10.28 -17.28
N MET A 37 -0.09 10.24 -16.96
CA MET A 37 -0.90 9.02 -16.96
C MET A 37 -1.53 8.72 -18.32
N GLN A 38 -1.38 9.59 -19.32
CA GLN A 38 -1.96 9.41 -20.66
C GLN A 38 -1.51 8.08 -21.30
N PRO A 39 -0.21 7.73 -21.36
CA PRO A 39 0.23 6.48 -22.00
C PRO A 39 -0.34 5.24 -21.31
N LEU A 40 -0.42 5.25 -19.98
CA LEU A 40 -0.98 4.13 -19.23
C LEU A 40 -2.50 4.02 -19.42
N THR A 41 -3.18 5.17 -19.53
CA THR A 41 -4.62 5.23 -19.77
C THR A 41 -4.97 4.70 -21.15
N ASP A 42 -4.18 5.06 -22.17
CA ASP A 42 -4.36 4.58 -23.54
C ASP A 42 -4.14 3.07 -23.66
N LEU A 43 -3.04 2.57 -23.10
CA LEU A 43 -2.77 1.13 -23.02
C LEU A 43 -3.92 0.39 -22.34
N ARG A 44 -4.40 0.93 -21.21
CA ARG A 44 -5.54 0.32 -20.50
C ARG A 44 -6.80 0.33 -21.37
N ASN A 45 -7.08 1.41 -22.09
CA ASN A 45 -8.26 1.50 -22.95
C ASN A 45 -8.22 0.53 -24.13
N GLU A 46 -7.05 0.32 -24.71
CA GLU A 46 -6.82 -0.61 -25.81
C GLU A 46 -6.96 -2.08 -25.35
N TYR A 47 -6.37 -2.44 -24.20
CA TYR A 47 -6.23 -3.84 -23.80
C TYR A 47 -7.20 -4.32 -22.71
N LYS A 48 -7.97 -3.46 -22.04
CA LYS A 48 -8.82 -3.85 -20.89
C LYS A 48 -9.76 -5.03 -21.18
N ASP A 49 -10.38 -5.07 -22.36
CA ASP A 49 -11.37 -6.09 -22.69
C ASP A 49 -10.70 -7.42 -23.05
N ALA A 50 -9.60 -7.37 -23.80
CA ALA A 50 -8.77 -8.54 -24.10
C ALA A 50 -8.14 -9.12 -22.82
N PHE A 51 -7.67 -8.24 -21.92
CA PHE A 51 -7.10 -8.62 -20.63
C PHE A 51 -8.13 -9.30 -19.73
N LEU A 52 -9.34 -8.74 -19.63
CA LEU A 52 -10.44 -9.34 -18.89
C LEU A 52 -10.81 -10.72 -19.45
N LYS A 53 -10.92 -10.84 -20.78
CA LYS A 53 -11.24 -12.11 -21.45
C LYS A 53 -10.16 -13.18 -21.21
N LYS A 54 -8.89 -12.81 -21.24
CA LYS A 54 -7.76 -13.74 -21.09
C LYS A 54 -7.49 -14.13 -19.64
N HIS A 55 -7.60 -13.19 -18.71
CA HIS A 55 -7.14 -13.38 -17.33
C HIS A 55 -8.28 -13.49 -16.30
N GLY A 56 -9.51 -13.11 -16.66
CA GLY A 56 -10.66 -13.14 -15.75
C GLY A 56 -10.65 -12.05 -14.67
N VAL A 57 -9.78 -11.04 -14.81
CA VAL A 57 -9.66 -9.89 -13.90
C VAL A 57 -9.56 -8.61 -14.72
N LYS A 58 -10.08 -7.51 -14.20
CA LYS A 58 -10.02 -6.20 -14.88
C LYS A 58 -8.60 -5.65 -14.82
N LEU A 59 -8.15 -5.02 -15.91
CA LEU A 59 -6.91 -4.25 -15.92
C LEU A 59 -7.14 -2.94 -15.16
N GLY A 60 -6.52 -2.82 -13.98
CA GLY A 60 -6.54 -1.63 -13.14
C GLY A 60 -5.33 -0.74 -13.39
N PHE A 61 -5.20 0.32 -12.58
CA PHE A 61 -4.00 1.15 -12.54
C PHE A 61 -2.98 0.65 -11.51
N MET A 62 -3.44 -0.12 -10.51
CA MET A 62 -2.57 -0.54 -9.41
C MET A 62 -1.49 -1.54 -9.84
N SER A 63 -1.77 -2.45 -10.78
CA SER A 63 -0.75 -3.39 -11.25
C SER A 63 0.49 -2.72 -11.86
N PRO A 64 0.37 -1.71 -12.74
CA PRO A 64 1.50 -0.89 -13.17
C PRO A 64 2.27 -0.23 -12.01
N PHE A 65 1.57 0.40 -11.06
CA PHE A 65 2.22 1.05 -9.91
C PHE A 65 3.00 0.06 -9.05
N VAL A 66 2.37 -1.07 -8.69
CA VAL A 66 3.02 -2.13 -7.90
C VAL A 66 4.23 -2.70 -8.64
N ALA A 67 4.13 -2.96 -9.95
CA ALA A 67 5.23 -3.48 -10.75
C ALA A 67 6.38 -2.47 -10.86
N ALA A 68 6.08 -1.19 -11.08
CA ALA A 68 7.08 -0.13 -11.14
C ALA A 68 7.76 0.10 -9.78
N THR A 69 7.00 0.12 -8.69
CA THR A 69 7.52 0.19 -7.33
C THR A 69 8.42 -1.02 -7.03
N ALA A 70 8.00 -2.23 -7.41
CA ALA A 70 8.80 -3.42 -7.16
C ALA A 70 10.14 -3.39 -7.91
N ALA A 71 10.15 -2.95 -9.18
CA ALA A 71 11.37 -2.76 -9.95
C ALA A 71 12.29 -1.70 -9.31
N ALA A 72 11.73 -0.56 -8.91
CA ALA A 72 12.50 0.50 -8.24
C ALA A 72 13.10 0.03 -6.90
N LEU A 73 12.37 -0.78 -6.13
CA LEU A 73 12.88 -1.31 -4.86
C LEU A 73 14.02 -2.32 -5.05
N GLN A 74 14.07 -3.03 -6.18
CA GLN A 74 15.22 -3.89 -6.53
C GLN A 74 16.45 -3.08 -6.93
N GLU A 75 16.26 -1.94 -7.60
CA GLU A 75 17.36 -1.03 -7.97
C GLU A 75 17.87 -0.21 -6.77
N PHE A 76 16.97 0.16 -5.86
CA PHE A 76 17.27 0.95 -4.66
C PHE A 76 16.98 0.16 -3.37
N PRO A 77 17.80 -0.86 -3.04
CA PRO A 77 17.53 -1.78 -1.94
C PRO A 77 17.49 -1.11 -0.55
N LEU A 78 18.11 0.06 -0.39
CA LEU A 78 18.02 0.87 0.84
C LEU A 78 16.59 1.28 1.17
N VAL A 79 15.76 1.56 0.16
CA VAL A 79 14.35 1.94 0.37
C VAL A 79 13.52 0.74 0.84
N ASN A 80 13.91 -0.47 0.43
CA ASN A 80 13.29 -1.74 0.82
C ASN A 80 13.80 -2.27 2.18
N ALA A 81 14.91 -1.73 2.68
CA ALA A 81 15.52 -2.07 3.96
C ALA A 81 14.80 -1.39 5.13
N VAL A 82 15.13 -1.80 6.36
CA VAL A 82 14.63 -1.15 7.59
C VAL A 82 15.74 -0.99 8.61
N ILE A 83 15.58 -0.06 9.53
CA ILE A 83 16.45 0.09 10.69
C ILE A 83 15.87 -0.76 11.83
N ASP A 84 16.69 -1.64 12.38
CA ASP A 84 16.38 -2.44 13.56
C ASP A 84 17.50 -2.26 14.61
N GLY A 85 17.21 -1.45 15.63
CA GLY A 85 18.21 -0.99 16.59
C GLY A 85 19.36 -0.25 15.90
N ASP A 86 20.57 -0.77 16.04
CA ASP A 86 21.80 -0.21 15.47
C ASP A 86 22.18 -0.83 14.11
N SER A 87 21.29 -1.62 13.50
CA SER A 87 21.54 -2.34 12.25
C SER A 87 20.55 -1.98 11.14
N ILE A 88 21.01 -2.05 9.89
CA ILE A 88 20.15 -1.94 8.71
C ILE A 88 19.88 -3.36 8.18
N VAL A 89 18.61 -3.74 8.12
CA VAL A 89 18.15 -5.03 7.62
C VAL A 89 17.71 -4.88 6.18
N TYR A 90 18.56 -5.34 5.26
CA TYR A 90 18.23 -5.47 3.84
C TYR A 90 17.32 -6.67 3.59
N ARG A 91 16.47 -6.57 2.58
CA ARG A 91 15.52 -7.62 2.20
C ARG A 91 15.61 -7.88 0.71
N ASP A 92 15.89 -9.14 0.37
CA ASP A 92 16.00 -9.60 -1.02
C ASP A 92 14.63 -9.86 -1.68
N TYR A 93 13.57 -9.80 -0.89
CA TYR A 93 12.18 -9.90 -1.33
C TYR A 93 11.48 -8.54 -1.26
N VAL A 94 10.46 -8.38 -2.09
CA VAL A 94 9.64 -7.16 -2.15
C VAL A 94 8.20 -7.51 -1.82
N ASP A 95 7.77 -7.11 -0.62
CA ASP A 95 6.39 -7.28 -0.15
C ASP A 95 5.73 -5.90 -0.06
N ILE A 96 4.70 -5.64 -0.88
CA ILE A 96 4.07 -4.32 -0.96
C ILE A 96 2.76 -4.31 -0.19
N SER A 97 2.74 -3.53 0.88
CA SER A 97 1.54 -3.19 1.65
C SER A 97 0.65 -2.25 0.83
N ILE A 98 -0.63 -2.57 0.66
CA ILE A 98 -1.59 -1.72 -0.08
C ILE A 98 -2.71 -1.28 0.82
N ALA A 99 -2.95 0.03 0.89
CA ALA A 99 -4.05 0.58 1.66
C ALA A 99 -5.41 0.27 0.99
N VAL A 100 -6.30 -0.43 1.72
CA VAL A 100 -7.64 -0.82 1.26
C VAL A 100 -8.70 -0.32 2.24
N SER A 101 -9.76 0.26 1.72
CA SER A 101 -10.90 0.71 2.54
C SER A 101 -11.79 -0.47 2.95
N SER A 102 -12.12 -0.55 4.24
CA SER A 102 -13.05 -1.53 4.83
C SER A 102 -14.17 -0.80 5.61
N PRO A 103 -15.30 -1.46 5.92
CA PRO A 103 -16.36 -0.88 6.76
C PRO A 103 -15.89 -0.43 8.15
N THR A 104 -14.84 -1.06 8.69
CA THR A 104 -14.25 -0.75 9.99
C THR A 104 -13.13 0.30 9.93
N GLY A 105 -12.81 0.81 8.74
CA GLY A 105 -11.75 1.79 8.51
C GLY A 105 -10.72 1.34 7.47
N LEU A 106 -9.56 1.98 7.46
CA LEU A 106 -8.47 1.63 6.55
C LEU A 106 -7.69 0.42 7.10
N VAL A 107 -7.49 -0.58 6.25
CA VAL A 107 -6.64 -1.75 6.52
C VAL A 107 -5.56 -1.85 5.46
N VAL A 108 -4.43 -2.45 5.80
CA VAL A 108 -3.25 -2.48 4.93
C VAL A 108 -2.74 -3.91 4.76
N PRO A 109 -3.40 -4.73 3.91
CA PRO A 109 -2.90 -6.05 3.57
C PRO A 109 -1.62 -6.00 2.72
N VAL A 110 -0.92 -7.14 2.62
CA VAL A 110 0.39 -7.26 1.99
C VAL A 110 0.33 -8.13 0.73
N LEU A 111 0.77 -7.58 -0.40
CA LEU A 111 1.12 -8.35 -1.60
C LEU A 111 2.52 -8.93 -1.44
N ARG A 112 2.62 -10.25 -1.34
CA ARG A 112 3.91 -10.93 -1.12
C ARG A 112 4.65 -11.19 -2.43
N ASN A 113 5.97 -11.00 -2.42
CA ASN A 113 6.84 -11.24 -3.58
C ASN A 113 6.36 -10.53 -4.86
N ALA A 114 5.98 -9.26 -4.74
CA ALA A 114 5.41 -8.48 -5.84
C ALA A 114 6.33 -8.38 -7.07
N HIS A 115 7.66 -8.44 -6.86
CA HIS A 115 8.67 -8.47 -7.92
C HIS A 115 8.59 -9.69 -8.85
N ASN A 116 7.98 -10.80 -8.40
CA ASN A 116 7.79 -12.02 -9.20
C ASN A 116 6.39 -12.13 -9.83
N MET A 117 5.52 -11.14 -9.60
CA MET A 117 4.15 -11.19 -10.06
C MET A 117 3.98 -10.58 -11.45
N THR A 118 3.12 -11.20 -12.26
CA THR A 118 2.59 -10.56 -13.48
C THR A 118 1.52 -9.54 -13.12
N TRP A 119 1.21 -8.60 -14.03
CA TRP A 119 0.12 -7.62 -13.81
C TRP A 119 -1.21 -8.30 -13.49
N ALA A 120 -1.52 -9.41 -14.18
CA ALA A 120 -2.73 -10.20 -13.90
C ALA A 120 -2.70 -10.85 -12.52
N GLY A 121 -1.53 -11.28 -12.04
CA GLY A 121 -1.35 -11.80 -10.69
C GLY A 121 -1.60 -10.73 -9.63
N ILE A 122 -1.01 -9.54 -9.83
CA ILE A 122 -1.20 -8.39 -8.94
C ILE A 122 -2.68 -8.00 -8.84
N GLU A 123 -3.36 -7.83 -9.98
CA GLU A 123 -4.79 -7.44 -9.96
C GLU A 123 -5.67 -8.50 -9.26
N LYS A 124 -5.41 -9.80 -9.50
CA LYS A 124 -6.16 -10.87 -8.82
C LYS A 124 -5.96 -10.83 -7.31
N GLU A 125 -4.72 -10.65 -6.87
CA GLU A 125 -4.40 -10.62 -5.44
C GLU A 125 -5.00 -9.38 -4.76
N ILE A 126 -4.92 -8.21 -5.40
CA ILE A 126 -5.57 -6.98 -4.91
C ILE A 126 -7.09 -7.17 -4.80
N VAL A 127 -7.73 -7.78 -5.80
CA VAL A 127 -9.18 -8.06 -5.75
C VAL A 127 -9.52 -9.04 -4.63
N MET A 128 -8.70 -10.05 -4.41
CA MET A 128 -8.88 -11.05 -3.35
C MET A 128 -8.75 -10.41 -1.97
N LEU A 129 -7.67 -9.67 -1.71
CA LEU A 129 -7.45 -8.94 -0.46
C LEU A 129 -8.52 -7.86 -0.25
N GLY A 130 -8.93 -7.17 -1.31
CA GLY A 130 -10.02 -6.20 -1.28
C GLY A 130 -11.37 -6.80 -0.90
N THR A 131 -11.67 -7.99 -1.40
CA THR A 131 -12.87 -8.75 -1.03
C THR A 131 -12.81 -9.19 0.42
N LYS A 132 -11.68 -9.78 0.86
CA LYS A 132 -11.46 -10.15 2.26
C LYS A 132 -11.61 -8.96 3.21
N ALA A 133 -11.08 -7.79 2.84
CA ALA A 133 -11.18 -6.56 3.64
C ALA A 133 -12.64 -6.11 3.81
N LYS A 134 -13.41 -6.12 2.72
CA LYS A 134 -14.84 -5.77 2.75
C LYS A 134 -15.67 -6.74 3.57
N GLU A 135 -15.34 -8.03 3.52
CA GLU A 135 -16.01 -9.08 4.27
C GLU A 135 -15.52 -9.22 5.73
N GLY A 136 -14.48 -8.47 6.14
CA GLY A 136 -13.89 -8.57 7.47
C GLY A 136 -13.15 -9.90 7.72
N LYS A 137 -12.67 -10.56 6.65
CA LYS A 137 -12.01 -11.87 6.67
C LYS A 137 -10.49 -11.79 6.48
N LEU A 138 -9.90 -10.60 6.56
CA LEU A 138 -8.44 -10.48 6.55
C LEU A 138 -7.86 -11.14 7.80
N THR A 139 -6.88 -12.01 7.60
CA THR A 139 -6.17 -12.63 8.71
C THR A 139 -5.02 -11.74 9.18
N VAL A 140 -4.41 -12.09 10.31
CA VAL A 140 -3.22 -11.36 10.80
C VAL A 140 -2.07 -11.52 9.81
N GLU A 141 -1.92 -12.71 9.22
CA GLU A 141 -0.91 -13.03 8.22
C GLU A 141 -1.07 -12.23 6.94
N ASP A 142 -2.31 -11.85 6.57
CA ASP A 142 -2.56 -10.96 5.43
C ASP A 142 -2.05 -9.53 5.68
N MET A 143 -1.88 -9.11 6.96
CA MET A 143 -1.51 -7.74 7.35
C MET A 143 -0.07 -7.60 7.87
N VAL A 144 0.56 -8.69 8.29
CA VAL A 144 1.90 -8.65 8.91
C VAL A 144 3.00 -8.74 7.86
N GLY A 145 4.03 -7.91 8.06
CA GLY A 145 5.19 -7.81 7.18
C GLY A 145 5.08 -6.56 6.31
N GLY A 146 5.31 -6.72 5.01
CA GLY A 146 5.43 -5.59 4.10
C GLY A 146 6.76 -4.88 4.26
N THR A 147 7.43 -4.62 3.15
CA THR A 147 8.70 -3.90 3.09
C THR A 147 8.51 -2.45 2.67
N PHE A 148 7.42 -2.17 1.93
CA PHE A 148 7.06 -0.86 1.42
C PHE A 148 5.52 -0.72 1.35
N SER A 149 5.00 0.50 1.47
CA SER A 149 3.55 0.76 1.38
C SER A 149 3.18 1.59 0.17
N ILE A 150 2.04 1.28 -0.47
CA ILE A 150 1.37 2.15 -1.45
C ILE A 150 -0.01 2.52 -0.92
N THR A 151 -0.31 3.82 -0.89
CA THR A 151 -1.61 4.36 -0.53
C THR A 151 -2.20 5.20 -1.65
N ASN A 152 -3.47 4.96 -1.99
CA ASN A 152 -4.13 5.70 -3.05
C ASN A 152 -5.16 6.67 -2.47
N GLY A 153 -4.74 7.89 -2.18
CA GLY A 153 -5.63 9.00 -1.78
C GLY A 153 -6.45 9.58 -2.93
N GLY A 154 -6.07 9.30 -4.18
CA GLY A 154 -6.73 9.83 -5.39
C GLY A 154 -8.17 9.35 -5.53
N VAL A 155 -8.52 8.19 -4.96
CA VAL A 155 -9.92 7.70 -4.91
C VAL A 155 -10.84 8.64 -4.13
N PHE A 156 -10.28 9.49 -3.26
CA PHE A 156 -11.01 10.51 -2.49
C PHE A 156 -10.85 11.92 -3.07
N GLY A 157 -10.25 12.05 -4.27
CA GLY A 157 -9.99 13.33 -4.92
C GLY A 157 -8.83 14.12 -4.32
N SER A 158 -7.92 13.47 -3.60
CA SER A 158 -6.68 14.12 -3.13
C SER A 158 -5.80 14.49 -4.33
N LEU A 159 -5.40 15.75 -4.41
CA LEU A 159 -4.45 16.22 -5.43
C LEU A 159 -3.00 15.86 -5.05
N LEU A 160 -2.64 16.05 -3.78
CA LEU A 160 -1.30 15.84 -3.24
C LEU A 160 -1.41 15.62 -1.73
N SER A 161 -0.56 14.77 -1.16
CA SER A 161 -0.57 14.46 0.27
C SER A 161 0.81 14.08 0.80
N THR A 162 1.03 14.24 2.10
CA THR A 162 2.23 13.75 2.81
C THR A 162 1.88 12.45 3.54
N PRO A 163 2.09 11.27 2.93
CA PRO A 163 1.75 10.00 3.56
C PRO A 163 2.59 9.73 4.80
N ILE A 164 2.00 9.04 5.79
CA ILE A 164 2.71 8.61 6.99
C ILE A 164 3.23 7.19 6.77
N ILE A 165 4.51 6.97 7.05
CA ILE A 165 5.15 5.65 6.99
C ILE A 165 4.39 4.66 7.88
N ASN A 166 4.31 3.40 7.45
CA ASN A 166 3.75 2.31 8.25
C ASN A 166 4.90 1.50 8.89
N PRO A 167 5.24 1.73 10.18
CA PRO A 167 6.38 1.05 10.80
C PRO A 167 6.25 -0.48 10.76
N PRO A 168 7.36 -1.22 10.61
CA PRO A 168 8.75 -0.74 10.65
C PRO A 168 9.33 -0.35 9.28
N GLN A 169 8.49 -0.10 8.26
CA GLN A 169 8.96 0.20 6.90
C GLN A 169 9.71 1.53 6.84
N SER A 170 10.52 1.72 5.79
CA SER A 170 11.32 2.93 5.60
C SER A 170 10.64 4.00 4.74
N ALA A 171 9.65 3.61 3.92
CA ALA A 171 9.03 4.53 2.96
C ALA A 171 7.60 4.09 2.59
N ILE A 172 6.87 5.06 2.04
CA ILE A 172 5.50 4.92 1.53
C ILE A 172 5.34 5.78 0.28
N LEU A 173 4.60 5.26 -0.70
CA LEU A 173 4.13 5.96 -1.91
C LEU A 173 2.66 6.34 -1.77
#